data_AF-A0A1K2ISA3-F1
#
_entry.id   AF-A0A1K2ISA3-F1
#
_cell.length_a   1.000
_cell.length_b   1.000
_cell.length_c   1.000
_cell.angle_alpha   90.00
_cell.angle_beta   90.00
_cell.angle_gamma   90.00
#
_symmetry.space_group_name_H-M   'P 1'
#
loop_
_entity.id
_entity.type
_entity.pdbx_description
1 polymer ?
#
loop_
_entity_poly.entity_id
_entity_poly.type
_entity_poly.pdbx_seq_one_letter_code
_entity_poly.pdbx_strand_id
1 'polypeptide(L)'
;MKKKILITILFFTVLMTFGQDKIIARKFTTSRVEKIDFSKIYNKKTGEKIKKKDFIKMVENNPNLQLEEIIGVDGEIEKYLVNLSKQNNGLINNRKNAILKGELFPNFIAKTINKRKIELNKLRGKIVILRFELEANSFRFKKQEIKQIDNLINKIKNKSEKIKAIIFFASNESDVKQGFDLTDSNFELIPNSLNFQEKFSITRFPTTIVIDENGKLFDYYEFIDDMNLNKIITK
;
A
#
# COMPACT_ATOMS: atom_id res chain seq x y z
N MET A 1 19.50 21.93 54.83
CA MET A 1 19.22 20.55 54.37
C MET A 1 17.75 20.28 54.03
N LYS A 2 16.77 20.68 54.85
CA LYS A 2 15.35 20.34 54.66
C LYS A 2 14.73 20.76 53.30
N LYS A 3 15.04 21.96 52.78
CA LYS A 3 14.51 22.43 51.48
C LYS A 3 15.05 21.67 50.27
N LYS A 4 16.31 21.21 50.29
CA LYS A 4 16.90 20.44 49.17
C LYS A 4 16.26 19.06 49.06
N ILE A 5 16.04 18.39 50.21
CA ILE A 5 15.36 17.09 50.27
C ILE A 5 13.92 17.19 49.76
N LEU A 6 13.20 18.26 50.12
CA LEU A 6 11.84 18.49 49.65
C LEU A 6 11.75 18.70 48.12
N ILE A 7 12.70 19.44 47.54
CA ILE A 7 12.77 19.65 46.08
C ILE A 7 13.09 18.34 45.36
N THR A 8 13.99 17.52 45.89
CA THR A 8 14.32 16.21 45.29
C THR A 8 13.14 15.25 45.33
N ILE A 9 12.36 15.23 46.42
CA ILE A 9 11.15 14.42 46.54
C ILE A 9 10.07 14.90 45.56
N LEU A 10 9.88 16.23 45.41
CA LEU A 10 8.93 16.79 44.44
C LEU A 10 9.31 16.45 42.99
N PHE A 11 10.61 16.44 42.66
CA PHE A 11 11.07 16.05 41.32
C PHE A 11 10.83 14.57 41.05
N PHE A 12 11.00 13.72 42.06
CA PHE A 12 10.79 12.27 41.94
C PHE A 12 9.32 11.89 41.78
N THR A 13 8.39 12.61 42.45
CA THR A 13 6.95 12.36 42.30
C THR A 13 6.43 12.81 40.93
N VAL A 14 6.95 13.92 40.38
CA VAL A 14 6.61 14.38 39.02
C VAL A 14 7.08 13.37 37.97
N LEU A 15 8.28 12.80 38.11
CA LEU A 15 8.80 11.78 37.18
C LEU A 15 7.99 10.47 37.20
N MET A 16 7.49 10.04 38.36
CA MET A 16 6.64 8.85 38.49
C MET A 16 5.27 9.03 37.81
N THR A 17 4.72 10.24 37.79
CA THR A 17 3.42 10.51 37.14
C THR A 17 3.48 10.52 35.61
N PHE A 18 4.62 10.83 35.00
CA PHE A 18 4.80 10.79 33.54
C PHE A 18 5.14 9.39 33.00
N GLY A 19 5.40 8.41 33.86
CA GLY A 19 5.76 7.04 33.46
C GLY A 19 4.58 6.06 33.30
N GLN A 20 3.34 6.50 33.51
CA GLN A 20 2.15 5.65 33.48
C GLN A 20 1.14 6.01 32.39
N ASP A 21 1.59 6.49 31.24
CA ASP A 21 0.73 6.52 30.06
C ASP A 21 0.41 5.07 29.67
N LYS A 22 -0.75 4.58 30.09
CA LYS A 22 -1.30 3.33 29.59
C LYS A 22 -1.40 3.47 28.08
N ILE A 23 -0.56 2.74 27.35
CA ILE A 23 -0.66 2.64 25.89
C ILE A 23 -2.00 1.97 25.58
N ILE A 24 -3.01 2.78 25.29
CA ILE A 24 -4.32 2.30 24.82
C ILE A 24 -4.15 1.92 23.35
N ALA A 25 -3.73 0.68 23.10
CA ALA A 25 -3.74 0.11 21.77
C ALA A 25 -5.16 -0.39 21.44
N ARG A 26 -5.88 0.29 20.56
CA ARG A 26 -7.13 -0.22 19.97
C ARG A 26 -6.80 -1.04 18.74
N LYS A 27 -7.23 -2.31 18.71
CA LYS A 27 -7.20 -3.12 17.49
C LYS A 27 -8.33 -2.65 16.58
N PHE A 28 -7.97 -2.20 15.38
CA PHE A 28 -8.94 -1.80 14.36
C PHE A 28 -9.04 -2.89 13.30
N THR A 29 -10.27 -3.15 12.86
CA THR A 29 -10.54 -4.07 11.74
C THR A 29 -11.34 -3.27 10.71
N THR A 30 -10.91 -3.33 9.45
CA THR A 30 -11.68 -2.83 8.31
C THR A 30 -12.29 -4.04 7.60
N SER A 31 -13.55 -3.91 7.18
CA SER A 31 -14.27 -4.93 6.41
C SER A 31 -14.80 -4.31 5.13
N ARG A 32 -14.72 -5.05 4.03
CA ARG A 32 -15.22 -4.66 2.71
C ARG A 32 -16.20 -5.69 2.19
N VAL A 33 -17.21 -5.22 1.46
CA VAL A 33 -18.04 -6.07 0.60
C VAL A 33 -17.44 -6.06 -0.80
N GLU A 34 -16.97 -7.22 -1.25
CA GLU A 34 -16.47 -7.40 -2.61
C GLU A 34 -17.57 -7.94 -3.51
N LYS A 35 -17.74 -7.30 -4.66
CA LYS A 35 -18.64 -7.78 -5.71
C LYS A 35 -17.84 -8.71 -6.61
N ILE A 36 -18.06 -10.02 -6.45
CA ILE A 36 -17.43 -11.04 -7.28
C ILE A 36 -18.10 -11.04 -8.66
N ASP A 37 -17.28 -10.92 -9.71
CA ASP A 37 -17.71 -11.16 -11.08
C ASP A 37 -17.73 -12.68 -11.36
N PHE A 38 -18.92 -13.27 -11.29
CA PHE A 38 -19.12 -14.70 -11.54
C PHE A 38 -18.69 -15.16 -12.95
N SER A 39 -18.51 -14.24 -13.91
CA SER A 39 -18.03 -14.58 -15.24
C SER A 39 -16.53 -14.91 -15.27
N LYS A 40 -15.80 -14.61 -14.20
CA LYS A 40 -14.35 -14.74 -14.08
C LYS A 40 -13.90 -15.83 -13.09
N ILE A 41 -14.77 -16.77 -12.73
CA ILE A 41 -14.46 -17.82 -11.75
C ILE A 41 -13.97 -19.08 -12.48
N TYR A 42 -12.81 -19.59 -12.06
CA TYR A 42 -12.16 -20.75 -12.66
C TYR A 42 -11.66 -21.74 -11.60
N ASN A 43 -11.65 -23.02 -11.94
CA ASN A 43 -10.99 -24.04 -11.14
C ASN A 43 -9.47 -23.88 -11.26
N LYS A 44 -8.76 -23.75 -10.13
CA LYS A 44 -7.30 -23.55 -10.10
C LYS A 44 -6.52 -24.72 -10.74
N LYS A 45 -7.02 -25.96 -10.61
CA LYS A 45 -6.36 -27.16 -11.13
C LYS A 45 -6.63 -27.39 -12.60
N THR A 46 -7.90 -27.33 -13.01
CA THR A 46 -8.30 -27.68 -14.39
C THR A 46 -8.29 -26.47 -15.32
N GLY A 47 -8.31 -25.25 -14.78
CA GLY A 47 -8.46 -24.02 -15.56
C GLY A 47 -9.87 -23.81 -16.11
N GLU A 48 -10.80 -24.73 -15.86
CA GLU A 48 -12.16 -24.68 -16.38
C GLU A 48 -12.99 -23.61 -15.67
N LYS A 49 -13.85 -22.95 -16.43
CA LYS A 49 -14.76 -21.93 -15.91
C LYS A 49 -15.87 -22.56 -15.07
N ILE A 50 -16.09 -22.03 -13.87
CA ILE A 50 -17.12 -22.50 -12.94
C ILE A 50 -18.39 -21.68 -13.17
N LYS A 51 -19.54 -22.35 -13.36
CA LYS A 51 -20.82 -21.68 -13.49
C LYS A 51 -21.26 -21.08 -12.17
N LYS A 52 -21.93 -19.93 -12.21
CA LYS A 52 -22.48 -19.23 -11.02
C LYS A 52 -23.24 -20.17 -10.07
N LYS A 53 -24.14 -21.01 -10.60
CA LYS A 53 -24.94 -21.95 -9.79
C LYS A 53 -24.06 -22.92 -9.00
N ASP A 54 -23.01 -23.45 -9.63
CA ASP A 54 -22.11 -24.40 -8.99
C ASP A 54 -21.22 -23.69 -7.97
N PHE A 55 -20.74 -22.49 -8.29
CA PHE A 55 -20.00 -21.67 -7.35
C PHE A 55 -20.81 -21.29 -6.10
N ILE A 56 -22.09 -20.90 -6.25
CA ILE A 56 -22.97 -20.60 -5.12
C ILE A 56 -23.11 -21.82 -4.20
N LYS A 57 -23.36 -23.01 -4.77
CA LYS A 57 -23.40 -24.26 -4.00
C LYS A 57 -22.09 -24.54 -3.27
N MET A 58 -20.95 -24.24 -3.87
CA MET A 58 -19.63 -24.40 -3.23
C MET A 58 -19.48 -23.47 -2.02
N VAL A 59 -19.92 -22.21 -2.12
CA VAL A 59 -19.88 -21.24 -1.01
C VAL A 59 -20.90 -21.61 0.08
N GLU A 60 -22.08 -22.09 -0.27
CA GLU A 60 -23.08 -22.60 0.70
C GLU A 60 -22.52 -23.79 1.50
N ASN A 61 -21.84 -24.71 0.82
CA ASN A 61 -21.23 -25.88 1.45
C ASN A 61 -19.92 -25.55 2.20
N ASN A 62 -19.25 -24.46 1.84
CA ASN A 62 -18.03 -23.98 2.49
C ASN A 62 -18.02 -22.44 2.52
N PRO A 63 -18.61 -21.81 3.55
CA PRO A 63 -18.64 -20.35 3.68
C PRO A 63 -17.25 -19.70 3.76
N ASN A 64 -16.21 -20.47 4.09
CA ASN A 64 -14.83 -20.01 4.18
C ASN A 64 -14.03 -20.29 2.89
N LEU A 65 -14.71 -20.56 1.77
CA LEU A 65 -14.07 -20.82 0.48
C LEU A 65 -13.22 -19.61 0.07
N GLN A 66 -11.89 -19.79 0.05
CA GLN A 66 -10.96 -18.75 -0.34
C GLN A 66 -10.79 -18.70 -1.86
N LEU A 67 -10.78 -17.49 -2.40
CA LEU A 67 -10.47 -17.20 -3.79
C LEU A 67 -9.05 -16.66 -3.89
N GLU A 68 -8.34 -17.06 -4.94
CA GLU A 68 -7.11 -16.40 -5.35
C GLU A 68 -7.38 -15.49 -6.54
N GLU A 69 -6.91 -14.25 -6.47
CA GLU A 69 -7.14 -13.24 -7.50
C GLU A 69 -5.94 -13.09 -8.44
N ILE A 70 -6.22 -13.20 -9.73
CA ILE A 70 -5.30 -12.81 -10.79
C ILE A 70 -5.67 -11.41 -11.23
N ILE A 71 -4.79 -10.45 -10.93
CA ILE A 71 -4.99 -9.01 -11.13
C ILE A 71 -4.17 -8.57 -12.33
N GLY A 72 -4.84 -7.97 -13.31
CA GLY A 72 -4.29 -7.49 -14.57
C GLY A 72 -3.34 -6.31 -14.41
N VAL A 73 -2.75 -5.85 -15.51
CA VAL A 73 -1.87 -4.67 -15.54
C VAL A 73 -2.59 -3.38 -15.16
N ASP A 74 -3.89 -3.30 -15.42
CA ASP A 74 -4.77 -2.18 -15.11
C ASP A 74 -5.30 -2.17 -13.67
N GLY A 75 -4.97 -3.20 -12.88
CA GLY A 75 -5.49 -3.37 -11.52
C GLY A 75 -6.86 -4.02 -11.48
N GLU A 76 -7.44 -4.42 -12.61
CA GLU A 76 -8.71 -5.14 -12.65
C GLU A 76 -8.50 -6.63 -12.40
N ILE A 77 -9.50 -7.28 -11.78
CA ILE A 77 -9.45 -8.72 -11.56
C ILE A 77 -9.75 -9.42 -12.90
N GLU A 78 -8.81 -10.23 -13.37
CA GLU A 78 -8.94 -11.03 -14.59
C GLU A 78 -9.56 -12.40 -14.30
N LYS A 79 -9.17 -13.04 -13.18
CA LYS A 79 -9.65 -14.36 -12.77
C LYS A 79 -9.73 -14.50 -11.26
N TYR A 80 -10.76 -15.19 -10.79
CA TYR A 80 -10.87 -15.78 -9.46
C TYR A 80 -10.59 -17.27 -9.57
N LEU A 81 -9.58 -17.77 -8.88
CA LEU A 81 -9.20 -19.17 -8.88
C LEU A 81 -9.70 -19.85 -7.62
N VAL A 82 -10.49 -20.91 -7.82
CA VAL A 82 -11.04 -21.74 -6.74
C VAL A 82 -10.17 -22.99 -6.58
N ASN A 83 -9.66 -23.22 -5.38
CA ASN A 83 -8.90 -24.43 -5.07
C ASN A 83 -9.80 -25.50 -4.42
N LEU A 84 -10.32 -26.43 -5.21
CA LEU A 84 -11.18 -27.52 -4.74
C LEU A 84 -10.43 -28.64 -4.00
N SER A 85 -9.10 -28.62 -3.98
CA SER A 85 -8.30 -29.73 -3.45
C SER A 85 -7.87 -29.58 -2.00
N LYS A 86 -8.05 -28.40 -1.42
CA LYS A 86 -7.77 -28.15 -0.01
C LYS A 86 -9.11 -28.03 0.71
N GLN A 87 -9.55 -29.12 1.36
CA GLN A 87 -10.66 -29.11 2.32
C GLN A 87 -10.31 -28.39 3.64
N ASN A 88 -9.07 -27.88 3.78
CA ASN A 88 -8.61 -27.31 5.04
C ASN A 88 -9.01 -25.83 5.18
N ASN A 89 -9.82 -25.56 6.20
CA ASN A 89 -10.27 -24.26 6.72
C ASN A 89 -9.16 -23.37 7.31
N GLY A 90 -7.89 -23.59 6.94
CA GLY A 90 -6.79 -22.75 7.38
C GLY A 90 -6.62 -21.53 6.47
N LEU A 91 -6.23 -20.38 7.04
CA LEU A 91 -5.87 -19.19 6.27
C LEU A 91 -4.76 -19.56 5.26
N ILE A 92 -5.10 -19.73 3.99
CA ILE A 92 -4.10 -19.90 2.95
C ILE A 92 -3.52 -18.51 2.71
N ASN A 93 -2.24 -18.31 3.04
CA ASN A 93 -1.50 -17.15 2.59
C ASN A 93 -1.33 -17.26 1.07
N ASN A 94 -2.32 -16.79 0.29
CA ASN A 94 -2.22 -16.57 -1.16
C ASN A 94 -1.28 -15.39 -1.50
N ARG A 95 -0.26 -15.17 -0.66
CA ARG A 95 0.68 -14.06 -0.82
C ARG A 95 1.53 -14.36 -2.04
N LYS A 96 1.48 -13.49 -3.03
CA LYS A 96 2.50 -13.47 -4.08
C LYS A 96 3.84 -13.17 -3.41
N ASN A 97 4.92 -13.71 -3.94
CA ASN A 97 6.25 -13.40 -3.42
C ASN A 97 6.50 -11.90 -3.60
N ALA A 98 7.13 -11.28 -2.60
CA ALA A 98 7.61 -9.91 -2.74
C ALA A 98 8.62 -9.85 -3.90
N ILE A 99 8.63 -8.73 -4.63
CA ILE A 99 9.58 -8.50 -5.71
C ILE A 99 10.95 -8.32 -5.07
N LEU A 100 11.98 -8.98 -5.59
CA LEU A 100 13.32 -8.88 -5.00
C LEU A 100 14.06 -7.64 -5.51
N LYS A 101 14.89 -7.07 -4.65
CA LYS A 101 15.74 -5.93 -5.01
C LYS A 101 16.59 -6.25 -6.25
N GLY A 102 16.59 -5.36 -7.23
CA GLY A 102 17.27 -5.51 -8.51
C GLY A 102 16.48 -6.24 -9.59
N GLU A 103 15.32 -6.84 -9.27
CA GLU A 103 14.42 -7.42 -10.27
C GLU A 103 13.59 -6.34 -10.98
N LEU A 104 13.14 -6.64 -12.20
CA LEU A 104 12.22 -5.77 -12.92
C LEU A 104 10.90 -5.65 -12.15
N PHE A 105 10.49 -4.41 -11.88
CA PHE A 105 9.21 -4.17 -11.22
C PHE A 105 8.06 -4.45 -12.20
N PRO A 106 7.01 -5.20 -11.81
CA PRO A 106 5.91 -5.53 -12.71
C PRO A 106 5.19 -4.29 -13.23
N ASN A 107 4.87 -4.28 -14.53
CA ASN A 107 4.19 -3.14 -15.13
C ASN A 107 2.79 -2.93 -14.51
N PHE A 108 2.37 -1.68 -14.49
CA PHE A 108 1.00 -1.29 -14.21
C PHE A 108 0.54 -0.17 -15.12
N ILE A 109 -0.77 -0.08 -15.23
CA ILE A 109 -1.50 0.98 -15.91
C ILE A 109 -2.55 1.49 -14.93
N ALA A 110 -2.42 2.72 -14.47
CA ALA A 110 -3.33 3.27 -13.48
C ALA A 110 -3.92 4.60 -13.91
N LYS A 111 -5.13 4.90 -13.42
CA LYS A 111 -5.82 6.16 -13.67
C LYS A 111 -5.72 7.04 -12.44
N THR A 112 -5.16 8.25 -12.62
CA THR A 112 -5.09 9.22 -11.53
C THR A 112 -6.46 9.78 -11.21
N ILE A 113 -6.56 10.48 -10.08
CA ILE A 113 -7.76 11.19 -9.64
C ILE A 113 -8.23 12.22 -10.68
N ASN A 114 -7.29 12.81 -11.41
CA ASN A 114 -7.52 13.74 -12.53
C ASN A 114 -7.75 13.02 -13.86
N LYS A 115 -8.06 11.72 -13.83
CA LYS A 115 -8.38 10.86 -14.97
C LYS A 115 -7.26 10.66 -15.99
N ARG A 116 -6.02 11.05 -15.67
CA ARG A 116 -4.84 10.78 -16.52
C ARG A 116 -4.40 9.33 -16.37
N LYS A 117 -3.92 8.75 -17.46
CA LYS A 117 -3.39 7.38 -17.47
C LYS A 117 -1.87 7.43 -17.24
N ILE A 118 -1.38 6.63 -16.30
CA ILE A 118 0.04 6.44 -16.03
C ILE A 118 0.37 4.97 -16.28
N GLU A 119 1.49 4.72 -16.95
CA GLU A 119 2.00 3.37 -17.21
C GLU A 119 3.48 3.30 -16.83
N LEU A 120 3.86 2.33 -15.99
CA LEU A 120 5.22 2.24 -15.46
C LEU A 120 6.27 2.05 -16.57
N ASN A 121 5.98 1.21 -17.56
CA ASN A 121 6.90 0.98 -18.68
C ASN A 121 7.18 2.24 -19.50
N LYS A 122 6.27 3.22 -19.51
CA LYS A 122 6.47 4.52 -20.17
C LYS A 122 7.28 5.51 -19.32
N LEU A 123 7.64 5.15 -18.10
CA LEU A 123 8.45 5.96 -17.18
C LEU A 123 9.93 5.53 -17.15
N ARG A 124 10.37 4.64 -18.06
CA ARG A 124 11.78 4.30 -18.22
C ARG A 124 12.62 5.57 -18.45
N GLY A 125 13.82 5.58 -17.88
CA GLY A 125 14.66 6.79 -17.80
C GLY A 125 14.33 7.72 -16.62
N LYS A 126 13.34 7.37 -15.79
CA LYS A 126 13.01 8.11 -14.55
C LYS A 126 13.08 7.19 -13.35
N ILE A 127 13.51 7.74 -12.22
CA ILE A 127 13.27 7.12 -10.92
C ILE A 127 11.78 7.26 -10.59
N VAL A 128 11.15 6.16 -10.21
CA VAL A 128 9.72 6.15 -9.87
C VAL A 128 9.56 5.86 -8.39
N ILE A 129 8.85 6.75 -7.69
CA ILE A 129 8.51 6.62 -6.27
C ILE A 129 7.04 6.26 -6.18
N LEU A 130 6.73 5.06 -5.70
CA LEU A 130 5.35 4.60 -5.47
C LEU A 130 5.11 4.57 -3.96
N ARG A 131 4.11 5.27 -3.47
CA ARG A 131 3.69 5.18 -2.07
C ARG A 131 2.33 4.52 -1.98
N PHE A 132 2.16 3.58 -1.07
CA PHE A 132 0.90 2.88 -0.82
C PHE A 132 0.34 3.29 0.53
N GLU A 133 -0.91 3.74 0.52
CA GLU A 133 -1.66 4.22 1.67
C GLU A 133 -3.02 3.52 1.73
N LEU A 134 -3.49 3.19 2.94
CA LEU A 134 -4.84 2.64 3.11
C LEU A 134 -5.89 3.74 3.04
N GLU A 135 -5.69 4.78 3.84
CA GLU A 135 -6.69 5.80 4.15
C GLU A 135 -6.15 7.18 3.78
N ALA A 136 -7.00 8.05 3.24
CA ALA A 136 -6.64 9.44 2.92
C ALA A 136 -7.24 10.47 3.91
N ASN A 137 -8.38 10.17 4.54
CA ASN A 137 -9.16 11.11 5.36
C ASN A 137 -9.18 10.73 6.86
N SER A 138 -8.15 10.02 7.32
CA SER A 138 -8.02 9.49 8.68
C SER A 138 -6.77 10.03 9.36
N PHE A 139 -6.74 10.00 10.70
CA PHE A 139 -5.56 10.36 11.49
C PHE A 139 -4.33 9.48 11.20
N ARG A 140 -4.54 8.29 10.61
CA ARG A 140 -3.46 7.39 10.18
C ARG A 140 -2.74 7.88 8.93
N PHE A 141 -3.37 8.76 8.16
CA PHE A 141 -2.78 9.27 6.94
C PHE A 141 -1.58 10.18 7.25
N LYS A 142 -0.38 9.72 6.92
CA LYS A 142 0.88 10.36 7.31
C LYS A 142 1.30 11.49 6.36
N LYS A 143 0.52 12.57 6.32
CA LYS A 143 0.77 13.75 5.47
C LYS A 143 2.18 14.34 5.62
N GLN A 144 2.73 14.33 6.84
CA GLN A 144 4.06 14.88 7.11
C GLN A 144 5.17 14.09 6.39
N GLU A 145 5.06 12.76 6.30
CA GLU A 145 6.03 11.95 5.55
C GLU A 145 5.99 12.29 4.05
N ILE A 146 4.81 12.57 3.50
CA ILE A 146 4.67 12.97 2.09
C ILE A 146 5.34 14.33 1.87
N LYS A 147 5.14 15.31 2.76
CA LYS A 147 5.85 16.60 2.70
C LYS A 147 7.37 16.43 2.77
N GLN A 148 7.86 15.51 3.59
CA GLN A 148 9.29 15.22 3.67
C GLN A 148 9.82 14.63 2.35
N ILE A 149 9.10 13.69 1.73
CA ILE A 149 9.45 13.16 0.41
C ILE A 149 9.43 14.28 -0.64
N ASP A 150 8.40 15.13 -0.64
CA ASP A 150 8.31 16.28 -1.54
C ASP A 150 9.52 17.21 -1.39
N ASN A 151 9.95 17.48 -0.15
CA ASN A 151 11.14 18.28 0.12
C ASN A 151 12.42 17.63 -0.40
N LEU A 152 12.54 16.30 -0.34
CA LEU A 152 13.68 15.59 -0.93
C LEU A 152 13.65 15.68 -2.46
N ILE A 153 12.48 15.49 -3.08
CA ILE A 153 12.28 15.62 -4.52
C ILE A 153 12.61 17.05 -5.00
N ASN A 154 12.18 18.06 -4.25
CA ASN A 154 12.34 19.48 -4.58
C ASN A 154 13.80 19.95 -4.57
N LYS A 155 14.70 19.25 -3.86
CA LYS A 155 16.14 19.55 -3.85
C LYS A 155 16.86 19.13 -5.14
N ILE A 156 16.19 18.37 -6.01
CA ILE A 156 16.79 17.79 -7.21
C ILE A 156 16.57 18.70 -8.42
N LYS A 157 17.67 19.06 -9.10
CA LYS A 157 17.60 19.83 -10.35
C LYS A 157 16.91 19.02 -11.44
N ASN A 158 16.05 19.69 -12.21
CA ASN A 158 15.24 19.09 -13.28
C ASN A 158 14.43 17.88 -12.79
N LYS A 159 13.91 17.94 -11.56
CA LYS A 159 13.15 16.86 -10.92
C LYS A 159 12.04 16.26 -11.80
N SER A 160 11.36 17.08 -12.60
CA SER A 160 10.27 16.64 -13.48
C SER A 160 10.74 15.70 -14.59
N GLU A 161 11.98 15.85 -15.05
CA GLU A 161 12.61 14.97 -16.04
C GLU A 161 13.09 13.67 -15.40
N LYS A 162 13.57 13.73 -14.15
CA LYS A 162 14.24 12.61 -13.47
C LYS A 162 13.34 11.74 -12.61
N ILE A 163 12.25 12.29 -12.07
CA ILE A 163 11.45 11.63 -11.03
C ILE A 163 9.97 11.63 -11.38
N LYS A 164 9.31 10.51 -11.12
CA LYS A 164 7.84 10.42 -11.07
C LYS A 164 7.40 9.89 -9.71
N ALA A 165 6.62 10.67 -8.97
CA ALA A 165 6.07 10.29 -7.67
C ALA A 165 4.57 10.02 -7.76
N ILE A 166 4.11 8.92 -7.17
CA ILE A 166 2.73 8.42 -7.28
C ILE A 166 2.29 7.85 -5.93
N ILE A 167 1.08 8.19 -5.46
CA ILE A 167 0.44 7.58 -4.29
C ILE A 167 -0.76 6.74 -4.72
N PHE A 168 -0.80 5.50 -4.26
CA PHE A 168 -1.89 4.55 -4.40
C PHE A 168 -2.67 4.50 -3.08
N PHE A 169 -3.89 5.04 -3.08
CA PHE A 169 -4.82 4.98 -1.96
C PHE A 169 -5.81 3.83 -2.11
N ALA A 170 -6.02 3.02 -1.07
CA ALA A 170 -7.13 2.06 -1.07
C ALA A 170 -8.49 2.79 -0.99
N SER A 171 -8.54 3.96 -0.33
CA SER A 171 -9.68 4.87 -0.28
C SER A 171 -10.25 5.25 -1.66
N ASN A 172 -11.55 5.54 -1.68
CA ASN A 172 -12.23 6.03 -2.87
C ASN A 172 -11.83 7.47 -3.23
N GLU A 173 -12.21 7.91 -4.42
CA GLU A 173 -11.88 9.24 -4.93
C GLU A 173 -12.37 10.39 -4.05
N SER A 174 -13.55 10.26 -3.43
CA SER A 174 -14.10 11.30 -2.55
C SER A 174 -13.25 11.47 -1.29
N ASP A 175 -12.90 10.35 -0.65
CA ASP A 175 -12.06 10.34 0.55
C ASP A 175 -10.67 10.90 0.26
N VAL A 176 -10.11 10.58 -0.92
CA VAL A 176 -8.81 11.13 -1.35
C VAL A 176 -8.90 12.64 -1.58
N LYS A 177 -9.96 13.15 -2.22
CA LYS A 177 -10.17 14.59 -2.41
C LYS A 177 -10.36 15.34 -1.09
N GLN A 178 -11.07 14.75 -0.14
CA GLN A 178 -11.29 15.36 1.17
C GLN A 178 -10.01 15.32 2.03
N GLY A 179 -9.27 14.22 1.96
CA GLY A 179 -8.16 13.93 2.84
C GLY A 179 -6.82 14.52 2.39
N PHE A 180 -6.56 14.56 1.09
CA PHE A 180 -5.31 15.06 0.52
C PHE A 180 -5.40 16.56 0.22
N ASP A 181 -4.89 17.37 1.14
CA ASP A 181 -4.93 18.84 1.12
C ASP A 181 -3.55 19.48 0.87
N LEU A 182 -2.56 18.69 0.45
CA LEU A 182 -1.21 19.18 0.20
C LEU A 182 -1.16 19.98 -1.10
N THR A 183 -0.92 21.28 -0.99
CA THR A 183 -0.64 22.16 -2.13
C THR A 183 0.76 21.86 -2.69
N ASP A 184 0.90 21.93 -4.01
CA ASP A 184 2.19 21.78 -4.73
C ASP A 184 2.94 20.46 -4.48
N SER A 185 2.22 19.40 -4.10
CA SER A 185 2.82 18.07 -3.97
C SER A 185 3.30 17.56 -5.34
N ASN A 186 4.45 16.87 -5.36
CA ASN A 186 4.98 16.25 -6.58
C ASN A 186 4.24 14.95 -6.95
N PHE A 187 3.34 14.49 -6.09
CA PHE A 187 2.66 13.20 -6.22
C PHE A 187 1.41 13.25 -7.11
N GLU A 188 1.30 12.27 -7.99
CA GLU A 188 0.02 11.90 -8.61
C GLU A 188 -0.76 10.99 -7.68
N LEU A 189 -2.08 11.18 -7.61
CA LEU A 189 -2.93 10.41 -6.71
C LEU A 189 -3.75 9.39 -7.51
N ILE A 190 -3.75 8.13 -7.07
CA ILE A 190 -4.56 7.03 -7.63
C ILE A 190 -5.49 6.52 -6.53
N PRO A 191 -6.81 6.77 -6.62
CA PRO A 191 -7.78 6.22 -5.69
C PRO A 191 -8.14 4.77 -6.04
N ASN A 192 -8.88 4.09 -5.15
CA ASN A 192 -9.43 2.73 -5.34
C ASN A 192 -8.36 1.68 -5.72
N SER A 193 -7.17 1.76 -5.14
CA SER A 193 -6.01 1.00 -5.58
C SER A 193 -5.72 -0.29 -4.80
N LEU A 194 -6.69 -0.83 -4.06
CA LEU A 194 -6.51 -2.04 -3.25
C LEU A 194 -5.96 -3.22 -4.06
N ASN A 195 -6.50 -3.42 -5.26
CA ASN A 195 -6.03 -4.49 -6.15
C ASN A 195 -4.55 -4.32 -6.54
N PHE A 196 -4.04 -3.08 -6.66
CA PHE A 196 -2.60 -2.86 -6.85
C PHE A 196 -1.79 -3.22 -5.61
N GLN A 197 -2.29 -2.91 -4.42
CA GLN A 197 -1.66 -3.29 -3.15
C GLN A 197 -1.51 -4.81 -3.06
N GLU A 198 -2.58 -5.55 -3.38
CA GLU A 198 -2.56 -7.01 -3.41
C GLU A 198 -1.65 -7.55 -4.53
N LYS A 199 -1.73 -6.98 -5.73
CA LYS A 199 -0.88 -7.37 -6.86
C LYS A 199 0.60 -7.28 -6.52
N PHE A 200 1.01 -6.23 -5.80
CA PHE A 200 2.40 -6.01 -5.40
C PHE A 200 2.73 -6.55 -4.00
N SER A 201 1.82 -7.29 -3.37
CA SER A 201 1.99 -7.89 -2.04
C SER A 201 2.33 -6.88 -0.93
N ILE A 202 1.73 -5.69 -1.00
CA ILE A 202 1.88 -4.64 0.01
C ILE A 202 1.00 -4.99 1.20
N THR A 203 1.64 -5.30 2.33
CA THR A 203 0.97 -5.76 3.56
C THR A 203 1.11 -4.80 4.73
N ARG A 204 1.92 -3.75 4.57
CA ARG A 204 2.20 -2.72 5.58
C ARG A 204 1.96 -1.36 5.00
N PHE A 205 1.46 -0.45 5.83
CA PHE A 205 1.07 0.89 5.39
C PHE A 205 1.52 1.94 6.41
N PRO A 206 2.09 3.06 5.95
CA PRO A 206 2.48 3.30 4.56
C PRO A 206 3.65 2.40 4.12
N THR A 207 3.76 2.17 2.82
CA THR A 207 4.97 1.58 2.20
C THR A 207 5.37 2.45 1.02
N THR A 208 6.64 2.85 0.95
CA THR A 208 7.21 3.55 -0.21
C THR A 208 8.13 2.59 -0.96
N ILE A 209 7.93 2.46 -2.26
CA ILE A 209 8.77 1.70 -3.19
C ILE A 209 9.54 2.69 -4.04
N VAL A 210 10.81 2.44 -4.23
CA VAL A 210 11.60 3.16 -5.23
C VAL A 210 12.02 2.21 -6.34
N ILE A 211 11.82 2.65 -7.58
CA ILE A 211 12.18 1.93 -8.80
C ILE A 211 13.19 2.80 -9.53
N ASP A 212 14.28 2.20 -10.00
CA ASP A 212 15.32 2.90 -10.75
C ASP A 212 14.88 3.22 -12.19
N GLU A 213 15.69 3.99 -12.90
CA GLU A 213 15.46 4.39 -14.31
C GLU A 213 15.38 3.22 -15.30
N ASN A 214 15.97 2.08 -14.96
CA ASN A 214 15.88 0.84 -15.76
C ASN A 214 14.59 0.06 -15.46
N GLY A 215 13.80 0.52 -14.49
CA GLY A 215 12.57 -0.11 -14.07
C GLY A 215 12.76 -1.28 -13.10
N LYS A 216 13.92 -1.37 -12.45
CA LYS A 216 14.20 -2.38 -11.45
C LYS A 216 13.85 -1.85 -10.07
N LEU A 217 13.37 -2.73 -9.20
CA LEU A 217 13.13 -2.41 -7.81
C LEU A 217 14.46 -2.00 -7.15
N PHE A 218 14.52 -0.78 -6.63
CA PHE A 218 15.64 -0.31 -5.83
C PHE A 218 15.50 -0.73 -4.37
N ASP A 219 14.36 -0.40 -3.73
CA ASP A 219 14.09 -0.81 -2.35
C ASP A 219 12.63 -0.56 -1.92
N TYR A 220 12.29 -1.09 -0.74
CA TYR A 220 11.08 -0.79 0.02
C TYR A 220 11.43 0.01 1.29
N TYR A 221 10.61 0.99 1.63
CA TYR A 221 10.78 1.85 2.80
C TYR A 221 9.47 1.96 3.58
N GLU A 222 9.47 1.53 4.84
CA GLU A 222 8.36 1.72 5.79
C GLU A 222 8.45 3.09 6.48
N PHE A 223 9.67 3.59 6.65
CA PHE A 223 9.96 4.88 7.26
C PHE A 223 10.75 5.76 6.29
N ILE A 224 10.44 7.06 6.30
CA ILE A 224 11.10 8.04 5.43
C ILE A 224 12.57 8.24 5.78
N ASP A 225 12.94 8.10 7.06
CA ASP A 225 14.31 8.34 7.53
C ASP A 225 15.32 7.34 6.94
N ASP A 226 14.85 6.17 6.52
CA ASP A 226 15.66 5.14 5.86
C ASP A 226 15.89 5.44 4.36
N MET A 227 15.08 6.35 3.78
CA MET A 227 15.11 6.66 2.35
C MET A 227 16.15 7.74 2.05
N ASN A 228 17.12 7.40 1.20
CA ASN A 228 18.13 8.35 0.73
C ASN A 228 18.11 8.49 -0.80
N LEU A 229 17.30 9.42 -1.30
CA LEU A 229 17.16 9.68 -2.75
C LEU A 229 18.47 10.07 -3.43
N ASN A 230 19.39 10.74 -2.72
CA ASN A 230 20.65 11.16 -3.33
C ASN A 230 21.53 9.98 -3.74
N LYS A 231 21.49 8.86 -3.01
CA LYS A 231 22.21 7.62 -3.39
C LYS A 231 21.65 6.96 -4.65
N ILE A 232 20.41 7.27 -5.01
CA ILE A 232 19.70 6.66 -6.15
C ILE A 232 19.98 7.44 -7.43
N ILE A 233 20.15 8.76 -7.33
CA ILE A 233 20.31 9.68 -8.48
C ILE A 233 21.77 9.81 -8.94
N THR A 234 22.75 9.49 -8.09
CA THR A 234 24.19 9.58 -8.42
C THR A 234 24.80 8.28 -8.95
N LYS A 235 23.99 7.25 -9.19
CA LYS A 235 24.39 6.09 -9.99
C LYS A 235 24.21 6.38 -11.47
#